data_AF-A0A7T0C344-F1
#
_entry.id   AF-A0A7T0C344-F1
#
_cell.length_a   1.000
_cell.length_b   1.000
_cell.length_c   1.000
_cell.angle_alpha   90.00
_cell.angle_beta   90.00
_cell.angle_gamma   90.00
#
_symmetry.space_group_name_H-M   'P 1'
#
loop_
_entity.id
_entity.type
_entity.pdbx_description
1 polymer ?
#
loop_
_entity_poly.entity_id
_entity_poly.type
_entity_poly.pdbx_seq_one_letter_code
_entity_poly.pdbx_strand_id
1 'polypeptide(L)'
;MNSENDKPVSIQPLQTVWVRRGDAPTRQIPAKMLIPNIKIGKLYGSDEISGDGLRWVRLDRHSQLAHYFLVEEDSSPIEKSKVQLGELADMLKEING
;
A
#
# COMPACT_ATOMS: atom_id res chain seq x y z
N MET A 1 -8.61 18.88 -44.11
CA MET A 1 -8.74 17.48 -43.66
C MET A 1 -7.39 17.08 -43.10
N ASN A 2 -7.23 17.02 -41.77
CA ASN A 2 -6.05 16.43 -41.12
C ASN A 2 -6.53 15.85 -39.79
N SER A 3 -7.09 14.65 -39.85
CA SER A 3 -7.44 13.85 -38.67
C SER A 3 -6.29 12.87 -38.43
N GLU A 4 -5.16 13.38 -37.98
CA GLU A 4 -4.05 12.53 -37.56
C GLU A 4 -4.31 11.99 -36.15
N ASN A 5 -4.57 10.69 -36.09
CA ASN A 5 -4.12 9.80 -35.03
C ASN A 5 -4.95 9.75 -33.73
N ASP A 6 -6.27 9.57 -33.83
CA ASP A 6 -7.07 8.94 -32.77
C ASP A 6 -6.80 7.43 -32.76
N LYS A 7 -5.59 7.02 -32.34
CA LYS A 7 -5.36 5.61 -31.99
C LYS A 7 -6.23 5.34 -30.77
N PRO A 8 -7.17 4.38 -30.82
CA PRO A 8 -7.97 4.07 -29.64
C PRO A 8 -7.00 3.68 -28.51
N VAL A 9 -7.03 4.43 -27.42
CA VAL A 9 -6.30 4.10 -26.20
C VAL A 9 -6.82 2.74 -25.75
N SER A 10 -6.07 1.69 -26.06
CA SER A 10 -6.43 0.35 -25.64
C SER A 10 -6.26 0.30 -24.13
N ILE A 11 -7.37 0.33 -23.40
CA ILE A 11 -7.40 0.23 -21.92
C ILE A 11 -7.20 -1.24 -21.54
N GLN A 12 -6.10 -1.84 -22.01
CA GLN A 12 -5.73 -3.17 -21.58
C GLN A 12 -5.15 -3.07 -20.17
N PRO A 13 -5.58 -3.94 -19.25
CA PRO A 13 -5.02 -3.98 -17.91
C PRO A 13 -3.53 -4.32 -18.01
N LEU A 14 -2.70 -3.46 -17.43
CA LEU A 14 -1.26 -3.67 -17.33
C LEU A 14 -0.99 -5.02 -16.65
N GLN A 15 -0.26 -5.89 -17.34
CA GLN A 15 0.11 -7.20 -16.80
C GLN A 15 1.28 -7.09 -15.82
N THR A 16 2.22 -6.18 -16.12
CA THR A 16 3.40 -5.89 -15.33
C THR A 16 3.53 -4.40 -15.10
N VAL A 17 4.24 -4.06 -14.03
CA VAL A 17 4.57 -2.70 -13.64
C VAL A 17 6.03 -2.65 -13.21
N TRP A 18 6.69 -1.57 -13.56
CA TRP A 18 8.04 -1.29 -13.11
C TRP A 18 7.99 -0.65 -11.73
N VAL A 19 8.93 -1.02 -10.88
CA VAL A 19 9.08 -0.52 -9.52
C VAL A 19 10.53 -0.15 -9.29
N ARG A 20 10.77 1.02 -8.69
CA ARG A 20 12.10 1.44 -8.22
C ARG A 20 12.02 2.07 -6.84
N ARG A 21 13.16 2.10 -6.16
CA ARG A 21 13.31 2.68 -4.81
C ARG A 21 14.63 3.45 -4.75
N GLY A 22 14.57 4.78 -4.90
CA GLY A 22 15.78 5.60 -4.94
C GLY A 22 16.78 5.07 -5.97
N ASP A 23 18.01 4.81 -5.52
CA ASP A 23 19.11 4.29 -6.34
C ASP A 23 19.09 2.76 -6.52
N ALA A 24 18.10 2.04 -5.97
CA ALA A 24 17.97 0.61 -6.16
C ALA A 24 17.66 0.25 -7.62
N PRO A 25 18.15 -0.90 -8.12
CA PRO A 25 17.85 -1.33 -9.47
C PRO A 25 16.35 -1.47 -9.67
N THR A 26 15.89 -1.02 -10.85
CA THR A 26 14.49 -1.13 -11.23
C THR A 26 14.11 -2.59 -11.44
N ARG A 27 12.97 -3.00 -10.91
CA ARG A 27 12.42 -4.36 -11.07
C ARG A 27 11.04 -4.32 -11.70
N GLN A 28 10.71 -5.34 -12.48
CA GLN A 28 9.34 -5.56 -12.93
C GLN A 28 8.63 -6.52 -11.97
N ILE A 29 7.40 -6.20 -11.62
CA ILE A 29 6.52 -7.12 -10.89
C ILE A 29 5.19 -7.27 -11.64
N PRO A 30 4.50 -8.41 -11.51
CA PRO A 30 3.13 -8.52 -12.01
C PRO A 30 2.22 -7.48 -11.33
N ALA A 31 1.35 -6.82 -12.08
CA ALA A 31 0.46 -5.80 -11.53
C ALA A 31 -0.46 -6.36 -10.41
N LYS A 32 -0.88 -7.63 -10.55
CA LYS A 32 -1.63 -8.36 -9.52
C LYS A 32 -0.91 -8.50 -8.17
N MET A 33 0.43 -8.41 -8.17
CA MET A 33 1.25 -8.53 -6.96
C MET A 33 1.47 -7.19 -6.24
N LEU A 34 0.99 -6.09 -6.81
CA LEU A 34 1.23 -4.76 -6.27
C LEU A 34 0.56 -4.58 -4.90
N ILE A 35 -0.76 -4.83 -4.82
CA ILE A 35 -1.52 -4.72 -3.57
C ILE A 35 -1.02 -5.71 -2.50
N PRO A 36 -0.83 -7.01 -2.79
CA PRO A 36 -0.25 -7.93 -1.83
C PRO A 36 1.10 -7.46 -1.28
N ASN A 37 2.00 -6.98 -2.14
CA ASN A 37 3.32 -6.51 -1.73
C ASN A 37 3.26 -5.24 -0.87
N ILE A 38 2.28 -4.37 -1.09
CA ILE A 38 2.03 -3.20 -0.22
C ILE A 38 1.56 -3.69 1.16
N LYS A 39 0.54 -4.56 1.21
CA LYS A 39 -0.05 -5.06 2.46
C LYS A 39 0.94 -5.81 3.36
N ILE A 40 1.87 -6.57 2.77
CA ILE A 40 2.90 -7.31 3.54
C ILE A 40 4.16 -6.48 3.81
N GLY A 41 4.17 -5.19 3.47
CA GLY A 41 5.29 -4.29 3.74
C GLY A 41 6.53 -4.48 2.87
N LYS A 42 6.40 -5.13 1.69
CA LYS A 42 7.49 -5.23 0.70
C LYS A 42 7.61 -3.99 -0.17
N LEU A 43 6.50 -3.29 -0.39
CA LEU A 43 6.45 -2.00 -1.07
C LEU A 43 6.06 -0.90 -0.08
N TYR A 44 6.80 0.20 -0.12
CA TYR A 44 6.60 1.36 0.75
C TYR A 44 6.00 2.51 -0.05
N GLY A 45 5.32 3.43 0.63
CA GLY A 45 4.71 4.60 -0.01
C GLY A 45 5.71 5.46 -0.80
N SER A 46 6.96 5.50 -0.35
CA SER A 46 8.07 6.18 -1.03
C SER A 46 8.56 5.51 -2.30
N ASP A 47 8.17 4.26 -2.56
CA ASP A 47 8.55 3.55 -3.78
C ASP A 47 7.82 4.15 -4.98
N GLU A 48 8.46 4.11 -6.14
CA GLU A 48 7.90 4.64 -7.38
C GLU A 48 7.50 3.50 -8.31
N ILE A 49 6.38 3.70 -9.02
CA ILE A 49 5.89 2.77 -10.03
C ILE A 49 5.73 3.44 -11.39
N SER A 50 5.86 2.62 -12.43
CA SER A 50 5.67 3.05 -13.80
C SER A 50 5.01 1.95 -14.64
N GLY A 51 4.02 2.33 -15.45
CA GLY A 51 3.40 1.42 -16.43
C GLY A 51 4.16 1.38 -17.76
N ASP A 52 4.92 2.44 -18.08
CA ASP A 52 5.61 2.63 -19.36
C ASP A 52 7.15 2.66 -19.23
N GLY A 53 7.69 2.65 -18.01
CA GLY A 53 9.11 2.81 -17.71
C GLY A 53 9.61 4.25 -17.84
N LEU A 54 8.77 5.19 -18.26
CA LEU A 54 9.13 6.58 -18.54
C LEU A 54 8.58 7.52 -17.46
N ARG A 55 7.32 7.32 -17.06
CA ARG A 55 6.62 8.14 -16.08
C ARG A 55 6.56 7.41 -14.75
N TRP A 56 7.12 8.03 -13.72
CA TRP A 56 7.26 7.45 -12.40
C TRP A 56 6.38 8.20 -11.40
N VAL A 57 5.62 7.46 -10.60
CA VAL A 57 4.73 8.02 -9.58
C VAL A 57 4.96 7.28 -8.28
N ARG A 58 5.08 8.01 -7.18
CA ARG A 58 5.17 7.41 -5.84
C ARG A 58 3.88 6.68 -5.49
N LEU A 59 4.02 5.53 -4.85
CA LEU A 59 2.89 4.70 -4.43
C LEU A 59 1.93 5.43 -3.49
N ASP A 60 2.46 6.24 -2.56
CA ASP A 60 1.66 7.06 -1.64
C ASP A 60 0.92 8.25 -2.29
N ARG A 61 1.32 8.64 -3.50
CA ARG A 61 0.68 9.73 -4.27
C ARG A 61 -0.17 9.20 -5.42
N HIS A 62 -0.19 7.89 -5.64
CA HIS A 62 -0.93 7.29 -6.73
C HIS A 62 -2.43 7.24 -6.39
N SER A 63 -3.28 7.73 -7.30
CA SER A 63 -4.72 7.93 -7.06
C SER A 63 -5.46 6.70 -6.52
N GLN A 64 -5.07 5.50 -6.97
CA GLN A 64 -5.70 4.24 -6.56
C GLN A 64 -4.95 3.49 -5.45
N LEU A 65 -3.77 3.93 -5.04
CA LEU A 65 -2.93 3.16 -4.10
C LEU A 65 -2.60 3.93 -2.83
N ALA A 66 -2.70 5.26 -2.88
CA ALA A 66 -2.46 6.15 -1.74
C ALA A 66 -3.22 5.70 -0.48
N HIS A 67 -4.45 5.19 -0.62
CA HIS A 67 -5.26 4.75 0.52
C HIS A 67 -4.69 3.56 1.27
N TYR A 68 -3.78 2.77 0.69
CA TYR A 68 -3.07 1.71 1.42
C TYR A 68 -1.92 2.23 2.30
N PHE A 69 -1.55 3.50 2.15
CA PHE A 69 -0.48 4.16 2.90
C PHE A 69 -0.99 5.28 3.81
N LEU A 70 -2.28 5.62 3.70
CA LEU A 70 -2.94 6.42 4.71
C LEU A 70 -2.98 5.57 5.97
N VAL A 71 -2.21 6.00 6.96
CA VAL A 71 -2.24 5.42 8.30
C VAL A 71 -3.68 5.59 8.77
N GLU A 72 -4.41 4.50 8.96
CA GLU A 72 -5.47 4.50 9.95
C GLU A 72 -4.74 4.69 11.29
N GLU A 73 -4.62 5.94 11.73
CA GLU A 73 -4.58 6.24 13.16
C GLU A 73 -5.93 5.71 13.69
N ASP A 74 -6.01 4.40 13.96
CA ASP A 74 -7.00 3.72 14.81
C ASP A 74 -7.10 2.22 14.47
N SER A 75 -6.01 1.47 14.67
CA SER A 75 -6.10 0.11 15.23
C SER A 75 -4.72 -0.54 15.34
N SER A 76 -3.87 0.02 16.19
CA SER A 76 -2.93 -0.88 16.85
C SER A 76 -3.75 -1.82 17.75
N PRO A 77 -3.60 -3.16 17.66
CA PRO A 77 -4.22 -4.08 18.64
C PRO A 77 -3.65 -3.90 20.06
N ILE A 78 -2.63 -3.05 20.21
CA ILE A 78 -1.81 -2.90 21.42
C ILE A 78 -2.54 -2.07 22.50
N GLU A 79 -3.45 -1.17 22.13
CA GLU A 79 -4.21 -0.36 23.09
C GLU A 79 -5.37 -1.13 23.74
N LYS A 80 -6.05 -2.02 23.00
CA LYS A 80 -7.17 -2.81 23.54
C LYS A 80 -6.72 -3.83 24.58
N SER A 81 -5.49 -4.35 24.47
CA SER A 81 -4.94 -5.32 25.42
C SER A 81 -4.67 -4.71 26.80
N LYS A 82 -4.30 -3.42 26.86
CA LYS A 82 -3.95 -2.76 28.13
C LYS A 82 -5.19 -2.45 28.97
N VAL A 83 -6.28 -2.07 28.31
CA VAL A 83 -7.59 -1.83 28.97
C VAL A 83 -8.14 -3.14 29.55
N GLN A 84 -8.06 -4.24 28.79
CA GLN A 84 -8.52 -5.56 29.25
C GLN A 84 -7.68 -6.13 30.40
N LEU A 85 -6.37 -5.85 30.44
CA LEU A 85 -5.50 -6.29 31.55
C LEU A 85 -5.81 -5.59 32.88
N GLY A 86 -6.23 -4.32 32.84
CA GLY A 86 -6.61 -3.57 34.04
C GLY A 86 -7.88 -4.15 34.68
N GLU A 87 -8.90 -4.39 33.87
CA GLU A 87 -10.19 -4.93 34.33
C GLU A 87 -10.03 -6.33 34.95
N LEU A 88 -9.22 -7.20 34.33
CA LEU A 88 -8.91 -8.53 34.88
C LEU A 88 -8.10 -8.46 36.19
N ALA A 89 -7.21 -7.48 36.33
CA ALA A 89 -6.43 -7.30 37.56
C ALA A 89 -7.30 -6.87 38.75
N ASP A 90 -8.32 -6.05 38.50
CA ASP A 90 -9.26 -5.62 39.54
C ASP A 90 -10.19 -6.76 39.96
N MET A 91 -10.69 -7.57 39.03
CA MET A 91 -11.48 -8.78 39.36
C MET A 91 -10.67 -9.80 40.18
N LEU A 92 -9.38 -9.98 39.90
CA LEU A 92 -8.52 -10.90 40.67
C LEU A 92 -8.24 -10.42 42.09
N LYS A 93 -8.25 -9.10 42.34
CA LYS A 93 -8.10 -8.54 43.69
C LYS A 93 -9.34 -8.76 44.55
N GLU A 94 -10.53 -8.68 43.97
CA GLU A 94 -11.78 -8.93 44.70
C GLU A 94 -11.96 -10.40 45.12
N ILE A 95 -11.35 -11.34 44.40
CA ILE A 95 -11.46 -12.78 44.70
C ILE A 95 -10.45 -13.23 45.78
N ASN A 96 -9.30 -12.54 45.87
CA ASN A 96 -8.21 -12.89 46.79
C ASN A 96 -8.12 -11.99 48.03
N GLY A 97 -9.04 -11.03 48.19
CA GLY A 97 -9.19 -10.20 49.39
C GLY A 97 -10.32 -10.70 50.29
#